data_AF-A0A8J3QRY3-F1
#
_entry.id   AF-A0A8J3QRY3-F1
#
_cell.length_a   1.000
_cell.length_b   1.000
_cell.length_c   1.000
_cell.angle_alpha   90.00
_cell.angle_beta   90.00
_cell.angle_gamma   90.00
#
_symmetry.space_group_name_H-M   'P 1'
#
loop_
_entity.id
_entity.type
_entity.pdbx_description
1 polymer ?
#
loop_
_entity_poly.entity_id
_entity_poly.type
_entity_poly.pdbx_seq_one_letter_code
_entity_poly.pdbx_strand_id
1 'polypeptide(L)' 'MTEDHETPEKFTDEEAAFLRHVRFGELPPRARREDWVALVETDAKRCEPDEEPIGRDTRYWGS' A
#
# COMPACT_ATOMS: atom_id res chain seq x y z
N MET A 1 26.39 8.91 -2.53
CA MET A 1 25.64 9.47 -3.66
C MET A 1 24.29 9.86 -3.10
N THR A 2 23.90 11.12 -3.19
CA THR A 2 22.54 11.51 -2.81
C THR A 2 21.68 11.03 -3.96
N GLU A 3 20.94 9.93 -3.79
CA GLU A 3 19.89 9.58 -4.73
C GLU A 3 18.93 10.77 -4.79
N ASP A 4 19.01 11.52 -5.89
CA ASP A 4 17.94 12.38 -6.38
C ASP A 4 16.74 11.45 -6.59
N HIS A 5 15.97 11.22 -5.52
CA HIS A 5 14.62 10.72 -5.66
C HIS A 5 13.87 11.80 -6.42
N GLU A 6 13.87 11.67 -7.75
CA GLU A 6 12.95 12.33 -8.65
C GLU A 6 11.60 12.33 -7.95
N THR A 7 11.16 13.49 -7.46
CA THR A 7 9.92 13.57 -6.71
C THR A 7 8.86 13.08 -7.69
N PRO A 8 8.17 11.95 -7.41
CA PRO A 8 7.15 11.47 -8.33
C PRO A 8 6.20 12.64 -8.55
N GLU A 9 5.87 12.93 -9.81
CA GLU A 9 4.90 13.96 -10.16
C GLU A 9 3.74 13.88 -9.17
N LYS A 10 3.60 14.90 -8.34
CA LYS A 10 2.58 14.91 -7.30
C LYS A 10 1.27 15.20 -8.00
N PHE A 11 0.44 14.17 -8.15
CA PHE A 11 -0.92 14.34 -8.61
C PHE A 11 -1.65 15.36 -7.75
N THR A 12 -2.48 16.17 -8.39
CA THR A 12 -3.47 16.99 -7.70
C THR A 12 -4.47 16.09 -6.95
N ASP A 13 -5.19 16.66 -5.98
CA ASP A 13 -6.20 15.91 -5.23
C ASP A 13 -7.29 15.32 -6.13
N GLU A 14 -7.62 16.02 -7.23
CA GLU A 14 -8.62 15.61 -8.22
C GLU A 14 -8.13 14.44 -9.07
N GLU A 15 -6.90 14.52 -9.61
CA GLU A 15 -6.29 13.42 -10.37
C GLU A 15 -6.13 12.18 -9.49
N ALA A 16 -5.68 12.36 -8.25
CA ALA A 16 -5.58 11.26 -7.30
C ALA A 16 -6.96 10.68 -6.97
N ALA A 17 -8.02 11.50 -6.88
CA ALA A 17 -9.39 11.02 -6.70
C ALA A 17 -9.89 10.20 -7.89
N PHE A 18 -9.64 10.67 -9.12
CA PHE A 18 -9.96 9.94 -10.34
C PHE A 18 -9.25 8.59 -10.40
N LEU A 19 -7.93 8.55 -10.16
CA LEU A 19 -7.15 7.31 -10.18
C LEU A 19 -7.61 6.32 -9.10
N ARG A 20 -7.93 6.82 -7.90
CA ARG A 20 -8.54 5.99 -6.85
C ARG A 20 -9.88 5.41 -7.31
N HIS A 21 -10.73 6.20 -7.97
CA HIS A 21 -12.02 5.73 -8.47
C HIS A 21 -11.87 4.67 -9.56
N VAL A 22 -10.99 4.87 -10.53
CA VAL A 22 -10.73 3.86 -11.58
C VAL A 22 -10.23 2.55 -10.98
N ARG A 23 -9.39 2.61 -9.93
CA ARG A 23 -8.81 1.42 -9.30
C ARG A 23 -9.75 0.71 -8.31
N PHE A 24 -10.55 1.46 -7.55
CA PHE A 24 -11.30 0.95 -6.40
C PHE A 24 -12.81 1.24 -6.44
N GLY A 25 -13.28 2.04 -7.39
CA GLY A 25 -14.67 2.49 -7.48
C GLY A 25 -15.01 3.63 -6.53
N GLU A 26 -16.28 3.76 -6.19
CA GLU A 26 -16.74 4.78 -5.23
C GLU A 26 -16.26 4.47 -3.81
N LEU A 27 -15.77 5.50 -3.12
CA LEU A 27 -15.37 5.36 -1.72
C LEU A 27 -16.63 5.14 -0.87
N PRO A 28 -16.63 4.17 0.06
CA PRO A 28 -17.73 4.03 1.00
C PRO A 28 -17.91 5.32 1.82
N PRO A 29 -19.14 5.61 2.27
CA PRO A 29 -19.42 6.76 3.11
C PRO A 29 -18.58 6.69 4.38
N ARG A 30 -18.07 7.85 4.80
CA ARG A 30 -17.27 7.95 6.02
C ARG A 30 -18.13 7.55 7.24
N ALA A 31 -17.63 6.62 8.05
CA ALA A 31 -18.28 6.25 9.30
C ALA A 31 -18.34 7.44 10.26
N ARG A 32 -19.48 7.62 10.94
CA ARG A 32 -19.61 8.64 11.98
C ARG A 32 -18.80 8.23 13.20
N ARG A 33 -18.40 9.21 14.00
CA ARG A 33 -17.56 8.95 15.18
C ARG A 33 -18.27 8.04 16.19
N GLU A 34 -19.59 8.17 16.29
CA GLU A 34 -20.44 7.38 17.18
C GLU A 34 -20.48 5.90 16.77
N ASP A 35 -20.19 5.58 15.50
CA ASP A 35 -20.16 4.21 14.98
C ASP A 35 -18.77 3.55 15.11
N TRP A 36 -17.77 4.28 15.63
CA TRP A 36 -16.41 3.74 15.75
C TRP A 36 -16.31 2.74 16.90
N VAL A 37 -15.65 1.61 16.63
CA VAL A 37 -15.35 0.60 17.65
C VAL A 37 -13.97 0.87 18.24
N ALA A 38 -13.83 0.77 19.56
CA ALA A 38 -12.55 0.91 20.23
C ALA A 38 -11.59 -0.21 19.79
N LEU A 39 -10.43 0.17 19.27
CA LEU A 39 -9.37 -0.77 18.91
C LEU A 39 -8.44 -0.98 20.10
N VAL A 40 -7.95 -2.21 20.24
CA VAL A 40 -6.87 -2.57 21.17
C VAL A 40 -5.65 -2.95 20.36
N GLU A 41 -4.47 -2.60 20.85
CA GLU A 41 -3.21 -3.06 20.26
C GLU A 41 -3.15 -4.58 20.34
N THR A 42 -2.95 -5.23 19.20
CA THR A 42 -2.73 -6.67 19.11
C THR A 42 -1.26 -6.92 18.85
N ASP A 43 -0.66 -7.86 19.59
CA ASP A 43 0.68 -8.34 19.25
C ASP A 43 0.71 -8.89 17.82
N ALA A 44 1.71 -8.50 17.04
CA ALA A 44 1.92 -9.06 15.72
C ALA A 44 2.22 -10.55 15.87
N LYS A 45 1.34 -11.43 15.37
CA LYS A 45 1.71 -12.83 15.16
C LYS A 45 2.91 -12.84 14.20
N ARG A 46 3.99 -13.51 14.60
CA ARG A 46 5.11 -13.80 13.69
C ARG A 46 4.57 -14.70 12.57
N CYS A 47 4.24 -14.11 11.43
CA CYS A 47 4.06 -14.86 10.19
C CYS A 47 5.45 -15.18 9.67
N GLU A 48 5.97 -16.35 10.02
CA GLU A 48 7.09 -16.91 9.26
C GLU A 48 6.56 -17.22 7.86
N PRO A 49 7.26 -16.80 6.78
CA PRO A 49 6.91 -17.27 5.45
C PRO A 49 7.05 -18.79 5.44
N ASP A 50 6.07 -19.51 4.89
CA ASP A 50 6.26 -20.92 4.55
C ASP A 50 7.49 -21.02 3.65
N GLU A 51 8.50 -21.77 4.07
CA GLU A 51 9.73 -22.03 3.30
C GLU A 51 9.43 -22.93 2.10
N GLU A 52 8.61 -22.48 1.15
CA GLU A 52 8.59 -23.04 -0.19
C GLU A 52 9.50 -22.20 -1.09
N PRO A 53 10.59 -22.76 -1.62
CA PRO A 53 11.50 -22.02 -2.48
C PRO A 53 10.81 -21.78 -3.83
N ILE A 54 10.12 -20.63 -3.97
CA ILE A 54 9.84 -20.08 -5.29
C ILE A 54 11.18 -19.77 -5.94
N GLY A 55 11.51 -20.56 -6.97
CA GLY A 55 12.75 -20.48 -7.74
C GLY A 55 13.13 -19.03 -8.06
N ARG A 56 14.11 -18.52 -7.30
CA ARG A 56 14.64 -17.17 -7.44
C ARG A 56 15.56 -17.15 -8.66
N ASP A 57 15.01 -16.95 -9.85
CA ASP A 57 15.80 -16.70 -11.05
C ASP A 57 16.38 -15.27 -10.95
N THR A 58 17.55 -15.12 -10.31
CA THR A 58 18.22 -13.83 -10.06
C THR A 58 18.85 -13.21 -11.32
N ARG A 59 18.40 -13.60 -12.52
CA ARG A 59 18.99 -13.14 -13.80
C ARG A 59 18.34 -11.89 -14.38
N TYR A 60 17.34 -11.32 -13.71
CA TYR A 60 16.67 -10.08 -14.15
C TYR A 60 16.96 -8.85 -13.27
N TRP A 61 17.90 -8.94 -12.33
CA TRP A 61 18.39 -7.77 -11.60
C TRP A 61 19.90 -7.58 -11.83
N GLY A 62 20.23 -6.78 -12.85
CA GLY A 62 21.51 -6.07 -12.97
C GLY A 62 22.62 -6.76 -13.75
N SER A 63 22.93 -6.20 -14.92
CA SER A 63 24.24 -6.23 -15.57
C SER A 63 25.30 -5.51 -14.75
#